data_AF-A0A7C1QU27-F1
#
_entry.id   AF-A0A7C1QU27-F1
#
_cell.length_a   1.000
_cell.length_b   1.000
_cell.length_c   1.000
_cell.angle_alpha   90.00
_cell.angle_beta   90.00
_cell.angle_gamma   90.00
#
_symmetry.space_group_name_H-M   'P 1'
#
loop_
_entity.id
_entity.type
_entity.pdbx_description
1 polymer ?
#
loop_
_entity_poly.entity_id
_entity_poly.type
_entity_poly.pdbx_seq_one_letter_code
_entity_poly.pdbx_strand_id
1 'polypeptide(L)' 'MELKLETYVIILAAGYAKRLMPLSKRIPKPLLDINGKTLIFRIISNFKISGF' A
#
# COMPACT_ATOMS: atom_id res chain seq x y z
N MET A 1 -27.59 -9.95 17.56
CA MET A 1 -26.54 -10.54 16.70
C MET A 1 -26.00 -9.42 15.85
N GLU A 2 -24.76 -9.00 16.10
CA GLU A 2 -24.14 -7.87 15.40
C GLU A 2 -23.66 -8.35 14.02
N LEU A 3 -24.20 -7.77 12.95
CA LEU A 3 -23.79 -8.09 11.58
C LEU A 3 -22.38 -7.51 11.35
N LYS A 4 -21.35 -8.35 11.44
CA LYS A 4 -20.03 -8.01 10.88
C LYS A 4 -20.15 -8.01 9.36
N LEU A 5 -20.21 -6.81 8.78
CA LEU A 5 -20.03 -6.64 7.34
C LEU A 5 -18.57 -6.88 7.01
N GLU A 6 -18.27 -8.01 6.37
CA GLU A 6 -16.94 -8.25 5.80
C GLU A 6 -16.70 -7.23 4.67
N THR A 7 -15.88 -6.22 4.96
CA THR A 7 -15.54 -5.18 4.00
C THR A 7 -14.20 -5.49 3.37
N TYR A 8 -14.20 -5.83 2.09
CA TYR A 8 -12.96 -6.11 1.35
C TYR A 8 -12.28 -4.81 0.95
N VAL A 9 -10.98 -4.70 1.25
CA VAL A 9 -10.13 -3.58 0.82
C VAL A 9 -9.32 -4.00 -0.40
N ILE A 10 -9.42 -3.23 -1.48
CA ILE A 10 -8.65 -3.43 -2.71
C ILE A 10 -7.60 -2.32 -2.82
N ILE A 11 -6.32 -2.68 -2.80
CA ILE A 11 -5.20 -1.73 -2.97
C ILE A 11 -4.66 -1.85 -4.40
N LEU A 12 -4.84 -0.77 -5.19
CA LEU A 12 -4.30 -0.71 -6.55
C LEU A 12 -2.79 -0.38 -6.51
N ALA A 13 -1.96 -1.41 -6.57
CA ALA A 13 -0.50 -1.31 -6.58
C ALA A 13 0.08 -1.29 -8.03
N ALA A 14 -0.61 -0.62 -8.96
CA ALA A 14 -0.25 -0.57 -10.37
C ALA A 14 0.46 0.75 -10.77
N GLY A 15 1.11 0.74 -11.93
CA GLY A 15 1.70 1.93 -12.57
C GLY A 15 3.23 2.01 -12.53
N TYR A 16 3.83 2.49 -13.62
CA TYR A 16 5.29 2.49 -13.85
C TYR A 16 6.09 3.51 -13.03
N ALA A 17 5.44 4.44 -12.33
CA ALA A 17 6.09 5.44 -11.49
C ALA A 17 7.23 6.23 -12.17
N LYS A 18 7.14 6.51 -13.48
CA LYS A 18 8.22 7.08 -14.32
C LYS A 18 8.87 8.35 -13.75
N ARG A 19 8.13 9.20 -13.02
CA ARG A 19 8.67 10.42 -12.38
C ARG A 19 9.61 10.14 -11.20
N LEU A 20 9.59 8.93 -10.64
CA LEU A 20 10.45 8.51 -9.53
C LEU A 20 11.72 7.78 -10.01
N MET A 21 11.97 7.75 -11.32
CA MET A 21 13.23 7.22 -11.84
C MET A 21 14.42 8.06 -11.33
N PRO A 22 15.56 7.44 -10.98
CA PRO A 22 15.90 6.03 -11.21
C PRO A 22 15.41 5.06 -10.12
N LEU A 23 14.83 5.55 -9.01
CA LEU A 23 14.41 4.73 -7.87
C LEU A 23 13.40 3.65 -8.29
N SER A 24 12.48 3.99 -9.20
CA SER A 24 11.47 3.06 -9.69
C SER A 24 11.92 2.13 -10.83
N LYS A 25 13.23 2.12 -11.19
CA LYS A 25 13.74 1.32 -12.31
C LYS A 25 13.71 -0.18 -12.04
N ARG A 26 13.96 -0.56 -10.79
CA ARG A 26 14.04 -1.97 -10.35
C ARG A 26 13.00 -2.34 -9.29
N ILE A 27 12.39 -1.33 -8.65
CA ILE A 27 11.44 -1.50 -7.56
C ILE A 27 10.18 -0.68 -7.88
N PRO A 28 8.97 -1.26 -7.85
CA PRO A 28 7.75 -0.50 -8.10
C PRO A 28 7.49 0.48 -6.95
N LYS A 29 6.84 1.62 -7.23
CA LYS A 29 6.56 2.65 -6.21
C LYS A 29 6.00 2.10 -4.89
N PRO A 30 5.00 1.20 -4.87
CA PRO A 30 4.45 0.67 -3.61
C PRO A 30 5.49 0.00 -2.71
N LEU A 31 6.58 -0.52 -3.26
CA LEU A 31 7.65 -1.20 -2.53
C LEU A 31 8.84 -0.30 -2.20
N LEU A 32 8.81 0.98 -2.56
CA LEU A 32 9.85 1.92 -2.14
C LEU A 32 9.85 2.04 -0.62
N ASP A 33 11.02 1.79 -0.02
CA ASP A 33 11.27 1.95 1.40
C ASP A 33 11.48 3.44 1.72
N ILE A 34 10.79 3.91 2.74
CA ILE A 34 11.03 5.22 3.36
C ILE A 34 11.13 4.99 4.88
N ASN A 35 12.32 5.21 5.44
CA ASN A 35 12.63 5.03 6.86
C ASN A 35 12.25 3.64 7.41
N GLY A 36 12.64 2.58 6.71
CA GLY A 36 12.49 1.18 7.12
C GLY A 36 11.09 0.59 6.91
N LYS A 37 10.21 1.28 6.18
CA LYS A 37 8.85 0.82 5.87
C LYS A 37 8.48 1.19 4.43
N THR A 38 7.99 0.20 3.70
CA THR A 38 7.50 0.41 2.33
C THR A 38 6.22 1.27 2.31
N LEU A 39 5.96 1.94 1.19
CA LEU A 39 4.72 2.70 0.99
C LEU A 39 3.48 1.81 1.15
N ILE A 40 3.48 0.59 0.60
CA ILE A 40 2.33 -0.32 0.70
C ILE A 40 2.10 -0.82 2.13
N PHE A 41 3.16 -1.04 2.91
CA PHE A 41 3.04 -1.41 4.32
C PHE A 41 2.26 -0.35 5.11
N ARG A 42 2.50 0.93 4.84
CA ARG A 42 1.80 2.05 5.49
C ARG A 42 0.31 2.04 5.15
N ILE A 43 -0.04 1.80 3.89
CA ILE A 43 -1.44 1.72 3.44
C ILE A 43 -2.17 0.56 4.15
N ILE A 44 -1.58 -0.65 4.10
CA ILE A 44 -2.16 -1.84 4.76
C ILE A 44 -2.33 -1.61 6.26
N SER A 45 -1.30 -1.04 6.92
CA SER A 45 -1.35 -0.77 8.36
C SER A 45 -2.46 0.22 8.73
N ASN A 46 -2.66 1.26 7.91
CA ASN A 46 -3.71 2.25 8.16
C ASN A 46 -5.11 1.62 8.06
N PHE A 47 -5.35 0.74 7.09
CA PHE A 47 -6.63 0.03 6.98
C PHE A 47 -6.86 -0.89 8.19
N LYS A 48 -5.83 -1.67 8.58
CA LYS A 48 -5.89 -2.52 9.76
C LYS A 48 -6.19 -1.74 11.05
N ILE A 49 -5.54 -0.60 11.26
CA ILE A 49 -5.79 0.28 12.42
C ILE A 49 -7.21 0.87 12.38
N SER A 50 -7.73 1.13 11.20
CA SER A 50 -9.08 1.68 10.99
C SER A 50 -10.19 0.63 11.09
N GLY A 51 -9.86 -0.63 11.40
CA GLY A 51 -10.84 -1.70 11.59
C GLY A 51 -11.28 -2.39 10.29
N PHE A 52 -10.49 -2.27 9.22
CA PHE A 52 -10.68 -3.02 7.97
C PHE A 52 -9.76 -4.24 7.89
#